data_AF-A0A9X9F1F5-F1
#
_entry.id   AF-A0A9X9F1F5-F1
#
_cell.length_a   1.000
_cell.length_b   1.000
_cell.length_c   1.000
_cell.angle_alpha   90.00
_cell.angle_beta   90.00
_cell.angle_gamma   90.00
#
_symmetry.space_group_name_H-M   'P 1'
#
loop_
_entity.id
_entity.type
_entity.pdbx_description
1 polymer ?
#
loop_
_entity_poly.entity_id
_entity_poly.type
_entity_poly.pdbx_seq_one_letter_code
_entity_poly.pdbx_strand_id
1 'polypeptide(L)'
;NHKVIFHYPNGRDVTINVSIEYCKCLPEGASGTWGIVYDEEGNVVKHKIECEQNQVSEIDFVDKTLLSFDIGAGTTEEVVSLGVNFRPQLSKGLSYGVKETLLQIITRWNRK
;
A
#
# COMPACT_ATOMS: atom_id res chain seq x y z
N ASN A 1 -23.50 12.81 -1.41
CA ASN A 1 -23.50 13.60 -0.16
C ASN A 1 -23.65 12.69 1.03
N HIS A 2 -22.55 12.48 1.76
CA HIS A 2 -22.52 11.77 3.03
C HIS A 2 -22.43 12.80 4.16
N LYS A 3 -23.04 12.50 5.30
CA LYS A 3 -23.01 13.35 6.50
C LYS A 3 -22.38 12.56 7.64
N VAL A 4 -21.30 13.08 8.20
CA VAL A 4 -20.66 12.55 9.41
C VAL A 4 -20.93 13.51 10.54
N ILE A 5 -21.42 13.02 11.68
CA ILE A 5 -21.71 13.83 12.87
C ILE A 5 -20.86 13.29 14.00
N PHE A 6 -19.97 14.12 14.54
CA PHE A 6 -19.18 13.82 15.73
C PHE A 6 -19.91 14.36 16.96
N HIS A 7 -20.36 13.44 17.81
CA HIS A 7 -21.00 13.75 19.08
C HIS A 7 -19.95 13.84 20.18
N TYR A 8 -19.70 15.06 20.68
CA TYR A 8 -18.76 15.24 21.79
C TYR A 8 -19.45 15.02 23.14
N PRO A 9 -18.74 14.46 24.14
CA PRO A 9 -19.29 14.25 25.48
C PRO A 9 -19.79 15.52 26.17
N ASN A 10 -19.35 16.71 25.74
CA ASN A 10 -19.80 18.00 26.25
C ASN A 10 -21.09 18.52 25.58
N GLY A 11 -21.78 17.69 24.79
CA GLY A 11 -23.04 18.03 24.13
C GLY A 11 -22.89 18.86 22.84
N ARG A 12 -21.65 19.10 22.37
CA ARG A 12 -21.42 19.72 21.06
C ARG A 12 -21.44 18.67 19.96
N ASP A 13 -22.06 19.02 18.85
CA ASP A 13 -21.97 18.25 17.61
C ASP A 13 -21.13 18.97 16.57
N VAL A 14 -20.28 18.23 15.86
CA VAL A 14 -19.61 18.71 14.64
C VAL A 14 -20.11 17.91 13.46
N THR A 15 -20.74 18.59 12.51
CA THR A 15 -21.22 17.97 11.27
C THR A 15 -20.24 18.24 10.13
N ILE A 16 -19.79 17.18 9.47
CA ILE A 16 -19.01 17.20 8.24
C ILE A 16 -19.87 16.67 7.09
N ASN A 17 -20.02 17.46 6.04
CA ASN A 17 -20.65 17.01 4.80
C ASN A 17 -19.56 16.61 3.81
N VAL A 18 -19.55 15.35 3.38
CA VAL A 18 -18.59 14.80 2.44
C VAL A 18 -19.26 14.61 1.09
N SER A 19 -18.69 15.21 0.04
CA SER A 19 -19.06 14.96 -1.34
C SER A 19 -17.91 14.23 -2.02
N ILE A 20 -18.23 13.13 -2.72
CA ILE A 20 -17.27 12.35 -3.49
C ILE A 20 -17.65 12.53 -4.95
N GLU A 21 -16.82 13.26 -5.69
CA GLU A 21 -17.05 13.54 -7.12
C GLU A 21 -16.52 12.40 -8.00
N TYR A 22 -15.45 11.75 -7.55
CA TYR A 22 -14.83 10.61 -8.22
C TYR A 22 -14.27 9.64 -7.20
N CYS A 23 -14.39 8.35 -7.47
CA CYS A 23 -13.69 7.32 -6.73
C CYS A 23 -13.13 6.26 -7.68
N LYS A 24 -11.98 5.71 -7.33
CA LYS A 24 -11.40 4.54 -7.96
C LYS A 24 -10.96 3.59 -6.86
N CYS A 25 -11.32 2.32 -7.02
CA CYS A 25 -10.88 1.27 -6.11
C CYS A 25 -9.73 0.50 -6.79
N LEU A 26 -8.63 0.37 -6.06
CA LEU A 26 -7.47 -0.44 -6.44
C LEU A 26 -7.13 -1.36 -5.26
N PRO A 27 -6.56 -2.55 -5.52
CA PRO A 27 -5.91 -3.32 -4.47
C PRO A 27 -4.85 -2.48 -3.75
N GLU A 28 -4.63 -2.75 -2.47
CA GLU A 28 -3.74 -1.97 -1.61
C GLU A 28 -2.32 -1.95 -2.20
N GLY A 29 -1.79 -3.13 -2.57
CA GLY A 29 -0.49 -3.25 -3.20
C GLY A 29 -0.38 -2.55 -4.56
N ALA A 30 -1.49 -2.42 -5.30
CA ALA A 30 -1.51 -1.69 -6.57
C ALA A 30 -1.45 -0.17 -6.36
N SER A 31 -2.12 0.34 -5.32
CA SER A 31 -2.02 1.75 -4.95
C SER A 31 -0.63 2.12 -4.43
N GLY A 32 0.02 1.21 -3.70
CA GLY A 32 1.37 1.39 -3.18
C GLY A 32 2.44 1.60 -4.25
N THR A 33 2.19 1.15 -5.50
CA THR A 33 3.11 1.40 -6.61
C THR A 33 3.30 2.89 -6.91
N TRP A 34 2.33 3.76 -6.56
CA TRP A 34 2.48 5.20 -6.74
C TRP A 34 3.71 5.74 -6.00
N GLY A 35 3.85 5.41 -4.71
CA GLY A 35 4.96 5.90 -3.88
C GLY A 35 6.33 5.32 -4.27
N ILE A 36 6.36 4.30 -5.14
CA ILE A 36 7.61 3.79 -5.72
C ILE A 36 8.02 4.66 -6.92
N VAL A 37 7.07 5.09 -7.74
CA VAL A 37 7.35 5.79 -9.01
C VAL A 37 7.36 7.31 -8.85
N TYR A 38 6.52 7.84 -7.96
CA TYR A 38 6.28 9.27 -7.79
C TYR A 38 6.31 9.71 -6.31
N ASP A 39 6.61 10.98 -6.08
CA ASP A 39 6.48 11.63 -4.77
C ASP A 39 5.04 12.15 -4.52
N GLU A 40 4.83 12.84 -3.39
CA GLU A 40 3.53 13.38 -2.99
C GLU A 40 3.04 14.49 -3.93
N GLU A 41 3.96 15.18 -4.60
CA GLU A 41 3.71 16.21 -5.60
C GLU A 41 3.50 15.65 -7.01
N GLY A 42 3.78 14.36 -7.23
CA GLY A 42 3.64 13.67 -8.51
C GLY A 42 4.88 13.74 -9.42
N ASN A 43 6.05 14.11 -8.89
CA ASN A 43 7.31 14.08 -9.63
C ASN A 43 7.92 12.67 -9.62
N VAL A 44 8.64 12.33 -10.68
CA VAL A 44 9.32 11.03 -10.81
C VAL A 44 10.43 10.90 -9.78
N VAL A 45 10.41 9.80 -9.02
CA VAL A 45 11.45 9.46 -8.06
C VAL A 45 12.54 8.64 -8.74
N LYS A 46 13.80 9.04 -8.53
CA LYS A 46 14.98 8.26 -8.92
C LYS A 46 15.46 7.42 -7.75
N HIS A 47 15.81 6.18 -8.04
CA HIS A 47 16.28 5.20 -7.07
C HIS A 47 17.73 4.86 -7.35
N LYS A 48 18.53 4.82 -6.28
CA LYS A 48 19.90 4.32 -6.36
C LYS A 48 19.86 2.80 -6.39
N ILE A 49 20.45 2.22 -7.42
CA ILE A 49 20.61 0.77 -7.53
C ILE A 49 22.09 0.41 -7.51
N GLU A 50 22.40 -0.68 -6.84
CA GLU A 50 23.72 -1.28 -6.87
C GLU A 50 23.81 -2.20 -8.09
N CYS A 51 24.74 -1.89 -8.99
CA CYS A 51 25.06 -2.68 -10.16
C CYS A 51 26.26 -3.58 -9.86
N GLU A 52 26.54 -4.49 -10.80
CA GLU A 52 27.74 -5.32 -10.74
C GLU A 52 28.99 -4.44 -10.51
N GLN A 53 29.96 -4.97 -9.76
CA GLN A 53 31.23 -4.29 -9.45
C GLN A 53 31.10 -3.02 -8.59
N ASN A 54 30.13 -2.97 -7.66
CA ASN A 54 29.90 -1.84 -6.73
C ASN A 54 29.66 -0.50 -7.43
N GLN A 55 29.19 -0.50 -8.68
CA GLN A 55 28.77 0.72 -9.34
C GLN A 55 27.38 1.11 -8.87
N VAL A 56 27.21 2.34 -8.40
CA VAL A 56 25.89 2.88 -8.07
C VAL A 56 25.38 3.64 -9.28
N SER A 57 24.21 3.26 -9.79
CA SER A 57 23.49 4.01 -10.84
C SER A 57 22.14 4.50 -10.34
N GLU A 58 21.58 5.49 -11.03
CA GLU A 58 20.23 5.99 -10.75
C GLU A 58 19.28 5.54 -11.86
N ILE A 59 18.11 5.05 -11.47
CA ILE A 59 17.06 4.58 -12.37
C ILE A 59 15.70 5.10 -11.88
N ASP A 60 14.77 5.30 -12.81
CA ASP A 60 13.35 5.48 -12.51
C ASP A 60 12.55 4.24 -12.92
N PHE A 61 11.34 4.14 -12.39
CA PHE A 61 10.48 2.97 -12.60
C PHE A 61 9.23 3.27 -13.44
N VAL A 62 9.23 4.38 -14.21
CA VAL A 62 8.03 4.82 -14.96
C VAL A 62 7.62 3.80 -16.03
N ASP A 63 8.60 3.21 -16.71
CA ASP A 63 8.43 2.26 -17.82
C ASP A 63 8.85 0.83 -17.44
N LYS A 64 8.98 0.54 -16.14
CA LYS A 64 9.49 -0.74 -15.65
C LYS A 64 8.36 -1.61 -15.12
N THR A 65 8.48 -2.92 -15.34
CA THR A 65 7.57 -3.89 -14.73
C THR A 65 7.97 -4.08 -13.27
N LEU A 66 7.03 -3.87 -12.37
CA LEU A 66 7.21 -4.01 -10.94
C LEU A 66 6.41 -5.22 -10.44
N LEU A 67 7.05 -6.02 -9.60
CA LEU A 67 6.41 -7.05 -8.79
C LEU A 67 6.50 -6.59 -7.33
N SER A 68 5.39 -6.16 -6.76
CA SER A 68 5.30 -5.69 -5.38
C SER A 68 4.48 -6.63 -4.52
N PHE A 69 4.95 -6.88 -3.31
CA PHE A 69 4.22 -7.66 -2.31
C PHE A 69 3.76 -6.74 -1.19
N ASP A 70 2.45 -6.64 -0.99
CA ASP A 70 1.89 -6.00 0.19
C ASP A 70 1.52 -7.08 1.21
N ILE A 71 2.18 -7.07 2.36
CA ILE A 71 2.05 -8.10 3.40
C ILE A 71 1.24 -7.53 4.55
N GLY A 72 -0.06 -7.80 4.52
CA GLY A 72 -0.99 -7.45 5.57
C GLY A 72 -1.03 -8.46 6.72
N ALA A 73 -1.89 -8.17 7.69
CA ALA A 73 -2.11 -9.06 8.83
C ALA A 73 -2.77 -10.39 8.42
N GLY A 74 -3.77 -10.34 7.54
CA GLY A 74 -4.53 -11.51 7.10
C GLY A 74 -4.19 -12.02 5.70
N THR A 75 -3.68 -11.15 4.84
CA THR A 75 -3.49 -11.41 3.41
C THR A 75 -2.16 -10.85 2.93
N THR A 76 -1.65 -11.44 1.86
CA THR A 76 -0.50 -10.93 1.11
C THR A 76 -0.97 -10.69 -0.33
N GLU A 77 -0.80 -9.51 -0.87
CA GLU A 77 -1.12 -9.19 -2.26
C GLU A 77 0.15 -9.22 -3.10
N GLU A 78 0.19 -10.08 -4.12
CA GLU A 78 1.23 -10.11 -5.14
C GLU A 78 0.73 -9.31 -6.34
N VAL A 79 1.30 -8.12 -6.55
CA VAL A 79 0.84 -7.16 -7.54
C VAL A 79 1.89 -6.97 -8.63
N VAL A 80 1.44 -7.06 -9.87
CA VAL A 80 2.23 -6.74 -11.06
C VAL A 80 1.73 -5.42 -11.66
N SER A 81 2.66 -4.53 -11.99
CA SER A 81 2.37 -3.23 -12.61
C SER A 81 3.44 -2.86 -13.65
N LEU A 82 3.09 -1.98 -14.59
CA LEU A 82 4.04 -1.31 -15.50
C LEU A 82 4.05 0.18 -15.14
N GLY A 83 5.12 0.64 -14.48
CA GLY A 83 5.04 1.86 -13.68
C GLY A 83 3.87 1.77 -12.73
N VAL A 84 2.99 2.77 -12.70
CA VAL A 84 1.76 2.75 -11.88
C VAL A 84 0.56 2.06 -12.54
N ASN A 85 0.73 1.48 -13.73
CA ASN A 85 -0.36 0.81 -14.43
C ASN A 85 -0.54 -0.63 -13.94
N PHE A 86 -1.53 -0.82 -13.06
CA PHE A 86 -1.88 -2.11 -12.47
C PHE A 86 -2.28 -3.17 -13.53
N ARG A 87 -1.72 -4.39 -13.40
CA ARG A 87 -2.01 -5.55 -14.27
C ARG A 87 -2.79 -6.62 -13.49
N PRO A 88 -4.14 -6.53 -13.43
CA PRO A 88 -4.95 -7.44 -12.63
C PRO A 88 -4.84 -8.90 -13.06
N GLN A 89 -4.62 -9.18 -14.36
CA GLN A 89 -4.54 -10.56 -14.85
C GLN A 89 -3.25 -11.28 -14.41
N LEU A 90 -2.23 -10.52 -13.98
CA LEU A 90 -0.94 -11.04 -13.53
C LEU A 90 -0.78 -10.95 -12.01
N SER A 91 -1.77 -10.38 -11.32
CA SER A 91 -1.74 -10.14 -9.87
C SER A 91 -2.65 -11.13 -9.15
N LYS A 92 -2.34 -11.42 -7.88
CA LYS A 92 -3.15 -12.33 -7.05
C LYS A 92 -3.09 -11.96 -5.58
N GLY A 93 -4.19 -12.21 -4.87
CA GLY A 93 -4.24 -12.17 -3.41
C GLY A 93 -3.97 -13.56 -2.83
N LEU A 94 -3.23 -13.61 -1.73
CA LEU A 94 -2.89 -14.82 -1.00
C LEU A 94 -3.47 -14.72 0.41
N SER A 95 -4.18 -15.76 0.84
CA SER A 95 -4.85 -15.82 2.16
C SER A 95 -3.90 -16.16 3.30
N TYR A 96 -2.72 -15.55 3.32
CA TYR A 96 -1.78 -15.63 4.44
C TYR A 96 -1.19 -14.24 4.72
N GLY A 97 -1.00 -13.94 6.01
CA GLY A 97 -0.39 -12.71 6.48
C GLY A 97 0.31 -12.95 7.81
N VAL A 98 0.80 -11.89 8.44
CA VAL A 98 1.67 -12.01 9.63
C VAL A 98 0.93 -12.36 10.92
N LYS A 99 -0.41 -12.25 10.96
CA LYS A 99 -1.21 -12.39 12.20
C LYS A 99 -0.96 -13.72 12.91
N GLU A 100 -1.06 -14.83 12.20
CA GLU A 100 -0.93 -16.16 12.83
C GLU A 100 0.47 -16.39 13.39
N THR A 101 1.50 -15.90 12.69
CA THR A 101 2.88 -15.91 13.19
C THR A 101 3.02 -15.08 14.46
N LEU A 102 2.44 -13.88 14.52
CA LEU A 102 2.44 -13.04 15.72
C LEU A 102 1.72 -13.73 16.89
N LEU A 103 0.58 -14.36 16.65
CA LEU A 103 -0.16 -15.10 17.70
C LEU A 103 0.65 -16.29 18.24
N GLN A 104 1.40 -17.00 17.40
CA GLN A 104 2.29 -18.06 17.83
C GLN A 104 3.44 -17.55 18.70
N ILE A 105 4.04 -16.41 18.33
CA ILE A 105 5.10 -15.75 19.12
C ILE A 105 4.55 -15.35 20.49
N ILE A 106 3.41 -14.66 20.54
CA ILE A 106 2.75 -14.25 21.77
C ILE A 106 2.44 -15.46 22.66
N THR A 107 1.93 -16.55 22.08
CA THR A 107 1.65 -17.79 22.83
C THR A 107 2.91 -18.39 23.43
N ARG A 108 4.03 -18.42 22.70
CA ARG A 108 5.31 -18.90 23.22
C ARG A 108 5.84 -18.02 24.34
N TRP A 109 5.80 -16.70 24.18
CA TRP A 109 6.28 -15.77 25.22
C TRP A 109 5.44 -15.80 26.48
N ASN A 110 4.13 -16.02 26.37
CA ASN A 110 3.22 -16.05 27.52
C ASN A 110 3.15 -17.42 28.21
N ARG A 111 3.77 -18.47 27.67
CA ARG A 111 4.00 -19.73 28.39
C ARG A 111 5.22 -19.56 29.29
N LYS A 112 4.97 -19.36 30.59
CA LYS A 112 5.99 -19.54 31.64
C LYS A 112 6.49 -20.97 31.65
#